data_AF-A0A1A8C253-F1
#
_entry.id   AF-A0A1A8C253-F1
#
_cell.length_a   1.000
_cell.length_b   1.000
_cell.length_c   1.000
_cell.angle_alpha   90.00
_cell.angle_beta   90.00
_cell.angle_gamma   90.00
#
_symmetry.space_group_name_H-M   'P 1'
#
loop_
_entity.id
_entity.type
_entity.pdbx_description
1 polymer ?
#
loop_
_entity_poly.entity_id
_entity_poly.type
_entity_poly.pdbx_seq_one_letter_code
_entity_poly.pdbx_strand_id
1 'polypeptide(L)'
;FASGRCGKSIRTETRWLTPLEFVYEALGQRDGSWMRDIEYDRKPIGHLIKNKMLYIHSDLCICCLCKPSPKDLENEKNDDECFVCKSNGELVQCDLCPRSFHQKCHVPQVKEQVIKEDKPWMCIFCSFKSIQELLYPDEQKLEDVMTHQISRHMVACPYLLLFVYSADENQIFATNPEEYLKAYTSIIKTPMWLGKMAEKLQKKLYKTLGEFLADFELIFTNCTTYNKNNAEFHAVGKHLKQLLDQEIRKVFNIPD
;
A
#
# COMPACT_ATOMS: atom_id res chain seq x y z
N PHE A 1 -23.22 3.94 -14.76
CA PHE A 1 -23.03 5.25 -14.11
C PHE A 1 -24.29 6.09 -13.91
N ALA A 2 -25.29 6.13 -14.82
CA ALA A 2 -26.48 7.00 -14.66
C ALA A 2 -27.16 6.94 -13.29
N SER A 3 -27.34 5.73 -12.77
CA SER A 3 -28.00 5.46 -11.50
C SER A 3 -27.11 5.63 -10.27
N GLY A 4 -25.78 5.72 -10.45
CA GLY A 4 -24.79 5.64 -9.36
C GLY A 4 -24.71 4.28 -8.65
N ARG A 5 -25.45 3.26 -9.12
CA ARG A 5 -25.62 1.95 -8.45
C ARG A 5 -24.84 0.79 -9.10
N CYS A 6 -24.18 1.03 -10.22
CA CYS A 6 -23.50 0.00 -11.00
C CYS A 6 -22.09 0.44 -11.34
N GLY A 7 -21.16 -0.52 -11.39
CA GLY A 7 -19.74 -0.31 -11.63
C GLY A 7 -19.06 0.29 -10.40
N LYS A 8 -18.49 -0.56 -9.55
CA LYS A 8 -17.68 -0.08 -8.43
C LYS A 8 -16.46 0.66 -8.98
N SER A 9 -16.31 1.91 -8.58
CA SER A 9 -15.39 2.86 -9.21
C SER A 9 -14.72 3.79 -8.21
N ILE A 10 -15.06 3.66 -6.92
CA ILE A 10 -14.47 4.42 -5.84
C ILE A 10 -13.80 3.44 -4.89
N ARG A 11 -12.47 3.50 -4.85
CA ARG A 11 -11.65 2.64 -4.01
C ARG A 11 -11.49 3.27 -2.63
N THR A 12 -11.92 2.58 -1.59
CA THR A 12 -11.60 2.91 -0.19
C THR A 12 -10.49 1.99 0.34
N GLU A 13 -10.04 2.19 1.57
CA GLU A 13 -9.05 1.29 2.18
C GLU A 13 -9.52 -0.16 2.33
N THR A 14 -10.84 -0.38 2.40
CA THR A 14 -11.41 -1.68 2.76
C THR A 14 -12.23 -2.31 1.65
N ARG A 15 -12.67 -1.57 0.62
CA ARG A 15 -13.46 -2.10 -0.50
C ARG A 15 -13.56 -1.12 -1.67
N TRP A 16 -13.98 -1.65 -2.82
CA TRP A 16 -14.50 -0.85 -3.93
C TRP A 16 -16.01 -0.60 -3.75
N LEU A 17 -16.42 0.65 -4.01
CA LEU A 17 -17.79 1.14 -3.86
C LEU A 17 -18.29 1.74 -5.16
N THR A 18 -19.61 1.66 -5.35
CA THR A 18 -20.33 2.48 -6.31
C THR A 18 -20.47 3.92 -5.79
N PRO A 19 -20.69 4.91 -6.67
CA PRO A 19 -20.92 6.30 -6.25
C PRO A 19 -22.00 6.46 -5.18
N LEU A 20 -23.10 5.70 -5.28
CA LEU A 20 -24.18 5.78 -4.29
C LEU A 20 -23.78 5.16 -2.95
N GLU A 21 -23.10 4.01 -2.96
CA GLU A 21 -22.62 3.40 -1.71
C GLU A 21 -21.61 4.30 -1.00
N PHE A 22 -20.71 4.95 -1.74
CA PHE A 22 -19.73 5.86 -1.17
C PHE A 22 -20.38 7.06 -0.46
N VAL A 23 -21.36 7.72 -1.10
CA VAL A 23 -22.10 8.81 -0.46
C VAL A 23 -22.91 8.32 0.74
N TYR A 24 -23.50 7.14 0.65
CA TYR A 24 -24.25 6.55 1.75
C TYR A 24 -23.35 6.27 2.96
N GLU A 25 -22.15 5.71 2.76
CA GLU A 25 -21.19 5.45 3.83
C GLU A 25 -20.70 6.76 4.48
N ALA A 26 -20.49 7.82 3.69
CA ALA A 26 -19.99 9.10 4.20
C ALA A 26 -21.07 9.98 4.87
N LEU A 27 -22.27 10.04 4.31
CA LEU A 27 -23.31 11.03 4.66
C LEU A 27 -24.63 10.39 5.13
N GLY A 28 -24.79 9.06 5.05
CA GLY A 28 -26.04 8.36 5.35
C GLY A 28 -27.17 8.64 4.34
N GLN A 29 -26.87 9.33 3.24
CA GLN A 29 -27.83 9.73 2.23
C GLN A 29 -28.01 8.64 1.17
N ARG A 30 -29.25 8.41 0.74
CA ARG A 30 -29.60 7.42 -0.31
C ARG A 30 -30.09 8.07 -1.60
N ASP A 31 -30.00 9.39 -1.68
CA ASP A 31 -30.40 10.15 -2.86
C ASP A 31 -29.29 10.16 -3.92
N GLY A 32 -29.64 10.57 -5.15
CA GLY A 32 -28.71 10.65 -6.29
C GLY A 32 -27.73 11.82 -6.20
N SER A 33 -27.42 12.29 -5.00
CA SER A 33 -26.60 13.49 -4.72
C SER A 33 -25.12 13.31 -5.05
N TRP A 34 -24.66 12.08 -5.30
CA TRP A 34 -23.28 11.74 -5.66
C TRP A 34 -22.69 12.55 -6.82
N MET A 35 -23.51 13.04 -7.76
CA MET A 35 -23.02 13.92 -8.83
C MET A 35 -22.54 15.28 -8.32
N ARG A 36 -23.10 15.76 -7.20
CA ARG A 36 -22.72 17.02 -6.55
C ARG A 36 -21.64 16.78 -5.50
N ASP A 37 -21.78 15.72 -4.72
CA ASP A 37 -21.04 15.55 -3.47
C ASP A 37 -19.73 14.77 -3.64
N ILE A 38 -19.55 14.07 -4.76
CA ILE A 38 -18.27 13.45 -5.10
C ILE A 38 -17.51 14.38 -6.04
N GLU A 39 -16.27 14.69 -5.66
CA GLU A 39 -15.39 15.55 -6.41
C GLU A 39 -14.14 14.81 -6.91
N TYR A 40 -13.72 15.16 -8.12
CA TYR A 40 -12.41 14.81 -8.67
C TYR A 40 -11.71 16.11 -9.06
N ASP A 41 -10.48 16.31 -8.57
CA ASP A 41 -9.73 17.55 -8.74
C ASP A 41 -10.55 18.81 -8.38
N ARG A 42 -11.23 18.77 -7.22
CA ARG A 42 -12.11 19.82 -6.69
C ARG A 42 -13.28 20.19 -7.59
N LYS A 43 -13.65 19.31 -8.54
CA LYS A 43 -14.80 19.48 -9.43
C LYS A 43 -15.80 18.37 -9.17
N PRO A 44 -17.08 18.68 -8.95
CA PRO A 44 -18.12 17.67 -8.82
C PRO A 44 -18.19 16.76 -10.05
N ILE A 45 -18.48 15.48 -9.86
CA ILE A 45 -18.65 14.54 -10.98
C ILE A 45 -19.71 15.02 -11.99
N GLY A 46 -20.78 15.68 -11.53
CA GLY A 46 -21.81 16.28 -12.37
C GLY A 46 -21.26 17.35 -13.31
N HIS A 47 -20.23 18.10 -12.89
CA HIS A 47 -19.52 19.04 -13.75
C HIS A 47 -18.73 18.32 -14.85
N LEU A 48 -18.08 17.19 -14.53
CA LEU A 48 -17.35 16.37 -15.50
C LEU A 48 -18.30 15.76 -16.54
N ILE A 49 -19.49 15.32 -16.12
CA ILE A 49 -20.53 14.82 -17.02
C ILE A 49 -21.02 15.93 -17.96
N LYS A 50 -21.31 17.12 -17.42
CA LYS A 50 -21.77 18.27 -18.21
C LYS A 50 -20.75 18.66 -19.29
N ASN A 51 -19.46 18.56 -18.99
CA ASN A 51 -18.37 18.83 -19.92
C ASN A 51 -17.99 17.63 -20.80
N LYS A 52 -18.76 16.54 -20.77
CA LYS A 52 -18.51 15.31 -21.55
C LYS A 52 -17.15 14.66 -21.29
N MET A 53 -16.57 14.90 -20.12
CA MET A 53 -15.39 14.19 -19.63
C MET A 53 -15.76 12.80 -19.11
N LEU A 54 -16.98 12.66 -18.58
CA LEU A 54 -17.57 11.38 -18.20
C LEU A 54 -18.86 11.16 -18.97
N TYR A 55 -19.09 9.93 -19.42
CA TYR A 55 -20.26 9.57 -20.20
C TYR A 55 -21.23 8.75 -19.37
N ILE A 56 -22.49 9.20 -19.33
CA ILE A 56 -23.57 8.44 -18.72
C ILE A 56 -24.04 7.36 -19.70
N HIS A 57 -24.03 6.11 -19.25
CA HIS A 57 -24.67 5.02 -19.98
C HIS A 57 -26.19 5.09 -19.85
N SER A 58 -26.92 4.77 -20.92
CA SER A 58 -28.38 4.62 -20.89
C SER A 58 -28.82 3.54 -19.89
N ASP A 59 -30.01 3.68 -19.31
CA ASP A 59 -30.61 2.66 -18.44
C ASP A 59 -30.83 1.31 -19.16
N LEU A 60 -30.89 1.33 -20.50
CA LEU A 60 -31.00 0.14 -21.35
C LEU A 60 -29.63 -0.45 -21.73
N CYS A 61 -28.52 0.09 -21.21
CA CYS A 61 -27.18 -0.39 -21.52
C CYS A 61 -27.00 -1.86 -21.11
N ILE A 62 -26.36 -2.64 -21.98
CA ILE A 62 -26.10 -4.08 -21.79
C ILE A 62 -24.62 -4.41 -21.59
N CYS A 63 -23.77 -3.40 -21.36
CA CYS A 63 -22.35 -3.64 -21.08
C CYS A 63 -22.16 -4.33 -19.72
N CYS A 64 -21.01 -4.99 -19.56
CA CYS A 64 -20.64 -5.68 -18.32
C CYS A 64 -20.63 -4.76 -17.09
N LEU A 65 -20.36 -3.46 -17.23
CA LEU A 65 -20.38 -2.53 -16.09
C LEU A 65 -21.80 -2.18 -15.61
N CYS A 66 -22.80 -2.24 -16.50
CA CYS A 66 -24.19 -1.91 -16.17
C CYS A 66 -25.01 -3.16 -15.84
N LYS A 67 -24.63 -4.31 -16.39
CA LYS A 67 -25.24 -5.61 -16.13
C LYS A 67 -24.12 -6.65 -15.91
N PRO A 68 -23.39 -6.56 -14.79
CA PRO A 68 -22.28 -7.47 -14.53
C PRO A 68 -22.80 -8.89 -14.31
N SER A 69 -22.09 -9.86 -14.89
CA SER A 69 -22.25 -11.26 -14.51
C SER A 69 -21.71 -11.48 -13.09
N PRO A 70 -22.03 -12.61 -12.44
CA PRO A 70 -21.41 -12.96 -11.15
C PRO A 70 -19.87 -12.93 -11.19
N LYS A 71 -19.28 -13.29 -12.33
CA LYS A 71 -17.83 -13.24 -12.54
C LYS A 71 -17.30 -11.80 -12.60
N ASP A 72 -18.04 -10.91 -13.23
CA ASP A 72 -17.65 -9.48 -13.29
C ASP A 72 -17.69 -8.86 -11.89
N LEU A 73 -18.72 -9.17 -11.10
CA LEU A 73 -18.81 -8.71 -9.70
C LEU A 73 -17.68 -9.23 -8.82
N GLU A 74 -17.20 -10.44 -9.08
CA GLU A 74 -16.04 -11.02 -8.39
C GLU A 74 -14.76 -10.26 -8.75
N ASN A 75 -14.56 -9.96 -10.04
CA ASN A 75 -13.41 -9.20 -10.50
C ASN A 75 -13.39 -7.75 -9.97
N GLU A 76 -14.55 -7.17 -9.66
CA GLU A 76 -14.66 -5.81 -9.09
C GLU A 76 -14.29 -5.72 -7.58
N LYS A 77 -13.92 -6.82 -6.92
CA LYS A 77 -13.57 -6.81 -5.49
C LYS A 77 -12.18 -6.26 -5.19
N ASN A 78 -11.23 -6.54 -6.07
CA ASN A 78 -9.81 -6.30 -5.84
C ASN A 78 -9.20 -5.46 -6.97
N ASP A 79 -8.06 -4.83 -6.68
CA ASP A 79 -7.33 -3.96 -7.59
C ASP A 79 -6.75 -4.80 -8.75
N ASP A 80 -6.82 -4.27 -9.97
CA ASP A 80 -6.24 -4.92 -11.17
C ASP A 80 -4.71 -4.78 -11.25
N GLU A 81 -4.15 -3.91 -10.42
CA GLU A 81 -2.72 -3.63 -10.31
C GLU A 81 -2.17 -4.14 -8.98
N CYS A 82 -0.89 -4.53 -8.97
CA CYS A 82 -0.22 -4.83 -7.73
C CYS A 82 -0.08 -3.58 -6.85
N PHE A 83 -0.48 -3.69 -5.58
CA PHE A 83 -0.41 -2.64 -4.58
C PHE A 83 1.00 -2.05 -4.39
N VAL A 84 2.05 -2.84 -4.65
CA VAL A 84 3.46 -2.45 -4.45
C VAL A 84 4.05 -1.82 -5.72
N CYS A 85 4.13 -2.58 -6.81
CA CYS A 85 4.84 -2.14 -8.02
C CYS A 85 3.94 -1.44 -9.06
N LYS A 86 2.63 -1.31 -8.79
CA LYS A 86 1.63 -0.67 -9.66
C LYS A 86 1.57 -1.24 -11.08
N SER A 87 1.94 -2.52 -11.23
CA SER A 87 1.88 -3.22 -12.51
C SER A 87 0.86 -4.35 -12.49
N ASN A 88 0.30 -4.63 -13.67
CA ASN A 88 -0.64 -5.73 -13.90
C ASN A 88 0.08 -7.09 -13.90
N GLY A 89 -0.68 -8.19 -13.93
CA GLY A 89 -0.16 -9.54 -14.13
C GLY A 89 -0.90 -10.59 -13.31
N GLU A 90 -0.21 -11.65 -12.92
CA GLU A 90 -0.76 -12.67 -12.02
C GLU A 90 -0.73 -12.18 -10.57
N LEU A 91 -1.91 -11.84 -10.06
CA LEU A 91 -2.08 -11.23 -8.75
C LEU A 91 -2.76 -12.19 -7.76
N VAL A 92 -2.27 -12.18 -6.53
CA VAL A 92 -2.92 -12.75 -5.36
C VAL A 92 -3.79 -11.67 -4.74
N GLN A 93 -5.08 -11.96 -4.61
CA GLN A 93 -6.09 -11.03 -4.10
C GLN A 93 -6.33 -11.28 -2.61
N CYS A 94 -6.42 -10.20 -1.82
CA CYS A 94 -6.77 -10.28 -0.41
C CYS A 94 -8.28 -10.40 -0.23
N ASP A 95 -8.75 -11.32 0.62
CA ASP A 95 -10.20 -11.51 0.84
C ASP A 95 -10.85 -10.43 1.72
N LEU A 96 -10.05 -9.67 2.46
CA LEU A 96 -10.53 -8.66 3.42
C LEU A 96 -10.37 -7.20 2.98
N CYS A 97 -9.71 -6.94 1.86
CA CYS A 97 -9.50 -5.59 1.36
C CYS A 97 -9.24 -5.62 -0.15
N PRO A 98 -9.35 -4.50 -0.87
CA PRO A 98 -9.24 -4.50 -2.32
C PRO A 98 -7.81 -4.73 -2.81
N ARG A 99 -6.79 -4.73 -1.95
CA ARG A 99 -5.40 -4.85 -2.41
C ARG A 99 -5.12 -6.18 -3.11
N SER A 100 -4.35 -6.08 -4.18
CA SER A 100 -3.81 -7.21 -4.95
C SER A 100 -2.28 -7.17 -4.95
N PHE A 101 -1.62 -8.34 -5.03
CA PHE A 101 -0.16 -8.42 -4.96
C PHE A 101 0.39 -9.47 -5.92
N HIS A 102 1.49 -9.19 -6.63
CA HIS A 102 2.29 -10.31 -7.15
C HIS A 102 2.85 -11.11 -5.98
N GLN A 103 2.99 -12.43 -6.16
CA GLN A 103 3.50 -13.34 -5.11
C GLN A 103 4.82 -12.85 -4.50
N LYS A 104 5.73 -12.35 -5.35
CA LYS A 104 7.06 -11.87 -4.98
C LYS A 104 7.08 -10.44 -4.43
N CYS A 105 6.06 -9.65 -4.69
CA CYS A 105 5.96 -8.26 -4.23
C CYS A 105 5.43 -8.15 -2.80
N HIS A 106 4.62 -9.11 -2.34
CA HIS A 106 4.17 -9.14 -0.95
C HIS A 106 5.33 -9.52 0.01
N VAL A 107 5.28 -9.01 1.25
CA VAL A 107 6.23 -9.36 2.31
C VAL A 107 5.45 -9.93 3.52
N PRO A 108 5.71 -11.18 3.94
CA PRO A 108 6.57 -12.18 3.27
C PRO A 108 5.99 -12.61 1.92
N GLN A 109 6.84 -13.12 1.02
CA GLN A 109 6.38 -13.61 -0.29
C GLN A 109 5.28 -14.66 -0.12
N VAL A 110 4.21 -14.54 -0.91
CA VAL A 110 3.11 -15.50 -0.88
C VAL A 110 3.60 -16.80 -1.49
N LYS A 111 3.44 -17.91 -0.75
CA LYS A 111 3.85 -19.22 -1.23
C LYS A 111 2.76 -19.82 -2.11
N GLU A 112 3.17 -20.52 -3.16
CA GLU A 112 2.28 -21.23 -4.09
C GLU A 112 1.27 -22.17 -3.37
N GLN A 113 1.66 -22.79 -2.26
CA GLN A 113 0.76 -23.66 -1.48
C GLN A 113 -0.43 -22.89 -0.92
N VAL A 114 -0.20 -21.66 -0.43
CA VAL A 114 -1.26 -20.81 0.13
C VAL A 114 -2.31 -20.48 -0.94
N ILE A 115 -1.86 -20.25 -2.17
CA ILE A 115 -2.74 -19.91 -3.31
C ILE A 115 -3.56 -21.13 -3.74
N LYS A 116 -2.98 -22.33 -3.66
CA LYS A 116 -3.64 -23.58 -4.06
C LYS A 116 -4.63 -24.12 -3.03
N GLU A 117 -4.60 -23.62 -1.79
CA GLU A 117 -5.38 -24.19 -0.69
C GLU A 117 -6.88 -23.83 -0.69
N ASP A 118 -7.38 -23.04 -1.66
CA ASP A 118 -8.78 -22.56 -1.75
C ASP A 118 -9.33 -22.06 -0.40
N LYS A 119 -8.44 -21.47 0.41
CA LYS A 119 -8.74 -20.88 1.71
C LYS A 119 -8.61 -19.37 1.63
N PRO A 120 -9.37 -18.63 2.44
CA PRO A 120 -9.22 -17.19 2.52
C PRO A 120 -7.79 -16.78 2.90
N TRP A 121 -7.20 -15.88 2.13
CA TRP A 121 -5.92 -15.27 2.36
C TRP A 121 -6.07 -13.79 2.75
N MET A 122 -5.31 -13.41 3.78
CA MET A 122 -5.26 -12.04 4.29
C MET A 122 -3.89 -11.44 4.03
N CYS A 123 -3.85 -10.25 3.42
CA CYS A 123 -2.60 -9.51 3.26
C CYS A 123 -2.08 -9.00 4.61
N ILE A 124 -0.79 -8.65 4.66
CA ILE A 124 -0.14 -8.19 5.89
C ILE A 124 -0.80 -6.96 6.51
N PHE A 125 -1.38 -6.06 5.71
CA PHE A 125 -2.10 -4.88 6.23
C PHE A 125 -3.35 -5.28 7.01
N CYS A 126 -4.12 -6.24 6.50
CA CYS A 126 -5.30 -6.77 7.19
C CYS A 126 -4.90 -7.57 8.43
N SER A 127 -3.90 -8.46 8.29
CA SER A 127 -3.40 -9.25 9.41
C SER A 127 -2.84 -8.40 10.54
N PHE A 128 -2.12 -7.32 10.22
CA PHE A 128 -1.60 -6.39 11.21
C PHE A 128 -2.73 -5.63 11.90
N LYS A 129 -3.67 -5.04 11.12
CA LYS A 129 -4.81 -4.30 11.65
C LYS A 129 -5.66 -5.14 12.62
N SER A 130 -5.81 -6.45 12.37
CA SER A 130 -6.60 -7.32 13.26
C SER A 130 -5.96 -7.63 14.61
N ILE A 131 -4.65 -7.41 14.77
CA ILE A 131 -3.91 -7.78 15.99
C ILE A 131 -3.14 -6.62 16.63
N GLN A 132 -3.13 -5.44 16.00
CA GLN A 132 -2.29 -4.30 16.43
C GLN A 132 -2.53 -3.93 17.90
N GLU A 133 -3.79 -3.71 18.29
CA GLU A 133 -4.16 -3.34 19.66
C GLU A 133 -3.78 -4.40 20.70
N LEU A 134 -3.77 -5.68 20.31
CA LEU A 134 -3.37 -6.78 21.18
C LEU A 134 -1.84 -6.88 21.36
N LEU A 135 -1.08 -6.55 20.32
CA LEU A 135 0.38 -6.64 20.34
C LEU A 135 1.05 -5.43 21.03
N TYR A 136 0.45 -4.25 20.91
CA TYR A 136 1.02 -2.99 21.40
C TYR A 136 -0.03 -2.17 22.19
N PRO A 137 -0.53 -2.69 23.33
CA PRO A 137 -1.60 -2.02 24.08
C PRO A 137 -1.11 -0.79 24.85
N ASP A 138 0.16 -0.78 25.27
CA ASP A 138 0.73 0.23 26.17
C ASP A 138 1.69 1.17 25.46
N GLU A 139 1.79 2.40 25.96
CA GLU A 139 2.75 3.38 25.46
C GLU A 139 4.19 2.93 25.75
N GLN A 140 5.07 3.08 24.77
CA GLN A 140 6.47 2.64 24.86
C GLN A 140 7.43 3.71 24.34
N LYS A 141 8.68 3.66 24.81
CA LYS A 141 9.76 4.50 24.29
C LYS A 141 10.45 3.81 23.11
N LEU A 142 10.77 4.57 22.06
CA LEU A 142 11.39 4.02 20.86
C LEU A 142 12.68 3.25 21.17
N GLU A 143 13.51 3.79 22.08
CA GLU A 143 14.79 3.19 22.43
C GLU A 143 14.61 1.80 23.05
N ASP A 144 13.60 1.64 23.89
CA ASP A 144 13.28 0.36 24.55
C ASP A 144 12.79 -0.65 23.51
N VAL A 145 11.85 -0.26 22.64
CA VAL A 145 11.30 -1.16 21.60
C VAL A 145 12.39 -1.59 20.61
N MET A 146 13.35 -0.72 20.29
CA MET A 146 14.47 -1.06 19.41
C MET A 146 15.35 -2.19 19.96
N THR A 147 15.41 -2.39 21.28
CA THR A 147 16.18 -3.49 21.89
C THR A 147 15.47 -4.84 21.81
N HIS A 148 14.16 -4.85 21.55
CA HIS A 148 13.38 -6.07 21.49
C HIS A 148 13.87 -7.00 20.38
N GLN A 149 13.82 -8.31 20.66
CA GLN A 149 14.09 -9.33 19.65
C GLN A 149 13.05 -9.21 18.53
N ILE A 150 13.51 -9.35 17.28
CA ILE A 150 12.64 -9.20 16.11
C ILE A 150 11.50 -10.24 16.08
N SER A 151 11.68 -11.38 16.76
CA SER A 151 10.66 -12.42 16.93
C SER A 151 9.37 -11.92 17.59
N ARG A 152 9.43 -10.80 18.34
CA ARG A 152 8.25 -10.13 18.90
C ARG A 152 7.48 -9.30 17.88
N HIS A 153 8.11 -8.98 16.75
CA HIS A 153 7.62 -8.02 15.75
C HIS A 153 7.43 -8.67 14.36
N MET A 154 7.17 -9.97 14.33
CA MET A 154 7.08 -10.77 13.09
C MET A 154 6.00 -10.34 12.11
N VAL A 155 4.98 -9.60 12.57
CA VAL A 155 3.93 -9.01 11.72
C VAL A 155 4.20 -7.53 11.45
N ALA A 156 4.69 -6.79 12.46
CA ALA A 156 4.98 -5.37 12.36
C ALA A 156 6.14 -5.05 11.39
N CYS A 157 7.23 -5.82 11.40
CA CYS A 157 8.36 -5.54 10.50
C CYS A 157 8.01 -5.75 9.01
N PRO A 158 7.38 -6.88 8.60
CA PRO A 158 6.87 -7.02 7.24
C PRO A 158 5.85 -5.95 6.85
N TYR A 159 4.97 -5.55 7.79
CA TYR A 159 4.02 -4.45 7.57
C TYR A 159 4.73 -3.13 7.26
N LEU A 160 5.67 -2.70 8.11
CA LEU A 160 6.42 -1.45 7.92
C LEU A 160 7.21 -1.47 6.62
N LEU A 161 7.82 -2.61 6.27
CA LEU A 161 8.52 -2.76 4.99
C LEU A 161 7.57 -2.60 3.80
N LEU A 162 6.42 -3.28 3.82
CA LEU A 162 5.45 -3.19 2.73
C LEU A 162 4.78 -1.81 2.63
N PHE A 163 4.60 -1.14 3.78
CA PHE A 163 4.14 0.24 3.87
C PHE A 163 5.08 1.18 3.10
N VAL A 164 6.39 1.14 3.39
CA VAL A 164 7.39 1.97 2.69
C VAL A 164 7.47 1.60 1.20
N TYR A 165 7.45 0.31 0.86
CA TYR A 165 7.39 -0.15 -0.53
C TYR A 165 6.23 0.45 -1.32
N SER A 166 5.06 0.53 -0.70
CA SER A 166 3.85 1.06 -1.34
C SER A 166 3.85 2.58 -1.46
N ALA A 167 4.59 3.26 -0.58
CA ALA A 167 4.78 4.71 -0.60
C ALA A 167 5.89 5.16 -1.57
N ASP A 168 6.84 4.28 -1.90
CA ASP A 168 7.86 4.50 -2.93
C ASP A 168 7.26 4.34 -4.33
N GLU A 169 6.39 5.28 -4.74
CA GLU A 169 5.61 5.20 -5.98
C GLU A 169 6.47 5.00 -7.24
N ASN A 170 7.65 5.60 -7.26
CA ASN A 170 8.60 5.49 -8.38
C ASN A 170 9.60 4.34 -8.23
N GLN A 171 9.48 3.52 -7.19
CA GLN A 171 10.33 2.36 -6.91
C GLN A 171 11.83 2.71 -6.85
N ILE A 172 12.16 3.90 -6.34
CA ILE A 172 13.53 4.44 -6.28
C ILE A 172 14.39 3.63 -5.30
N PHE A 173 13.80 3.15 -4.20
CA PHE A 173 14.50 2.42 -3.13
C PHE A 173 14.19 0.93 -3.14
N ALA A 174 13.35 0.48 -4.08
CA ALA A 174 12.88 -0.90 -4.17
C ALA A 174 13.98 -1.91 -4.58
N THR A 175 14.83 -1.53 -5.53
CA THR A 175 15.80 -2.43 -6.20
C THR A 175 17.25 -2.07 -5.90
N ASN A 176 18.19 -2.95 -6.29
CA ASN A 176 19.61 -2.78 -6.03
C ASN A 176 20.18 -1.56 -6.80
N PRO A 177 20.55 -0.46 -6.12
CA PRO A 177 21.07 0.74 -6.79
C PRO A 177 22.38 0.52 -7.53
N GLU A 178 23.16 -0.50 -7.15
CA GLU A 178 24.45 -0.80 -7.79
C GLU A 178 24.32 -1.23 -9.25
N GLU A 179 23.13 -1.70 -9.66
CA GLU A 179 22.89 -2.22 -11.02
C GLU A 179 22.69 -1.11 -12.06
N TYR A 180 22.28 0.08 -11.63
CA TYR A 180 21.90 1.17 -12.55
C TYR A 180 22.51 2.54 -12.21
N LEU A 181 23.01 2.76 -10.99
CA LEU A 181 23.63 4.02 -10.60
C LEU A 181 25.14 4.04 -10.88
N LYS A 182 25.59 5.04 -11.65
CA LYS A 182 27.00 5.20 -12.01
C LYS A 182 27.85 5.49 -10.78
N ALA A 183 28.99 4.82 -10.68
CA ALA A 183 29.98 4.98 -9.61
C ALA A 183 29.41 4.83 -8.17
N TYR A 184 28.25 4.19 -8.01
CA TYR A 184 27.57 4.08 -6.71
C TYR A 184 28.44 3.42 -5.65
N THR A 185 29.06 2.27 -5.97
CA THR A 185 29.96 1.52 -5.06
C THR A 185 31.24 2.28 -4.70
N SER A 186 31.63 3.27 -5.51
CA SER A 186 32.79 4.13 -5.21
C SER A 186 32.44 5.16 -4.12
N ILE A 187 31.19 5.61 -4.07
CA ILE A 187 30.68 6.63 -3.15
C ILE A 187 30.11 5.98 -1.88
N ILE A 188 29.22 5.00 -2.05
CA ILE A 188 28.49 4.32 -0.99
C ILE A 188 29.19 3.03 -0.61
N LYS A 189 29.55 2.91 0.68
CA LYS A 189 30.32 1.77 1.21
C LYS A 189 29.45 0.61 1.68
N THR A 190 28.24 0.91 2.14
CA THR A 190 27.30 -0.10 2.63
C THR A 190 25.95 0.07 1.92
N PRO A 191 25.79 -0.49 0.72
CA PRO A 191 24.53 -0.41 -0.03
C PRO A 191 23.38 -1.14 0.67
N MET A 192 22.21 -0.51 0.66
CA MET A 192 20.94 -1.04 1.19
C MET A 192 19.77 -0.57 0.31
N TRP A 193 18.74 -1.41 0.21
CA TRP A 193 17.50 -1.15 -0.51
C TRP A 193 16.39 -2.04 0.07
N LEU A 194 15.12 -1.73 -0.22
CA LEU A 194 13.97 -2.42 0.38
C LEU A 194 13.92 -3.91 0.02
N GLY A 195 14.36 -4.29 -1.20
CA GLY A 195 14.51 -5.68 -1.63
C GLY A 195 15.48 -6.47 -0.75
N LYS A 196 16.63 -5.89 -0.44
CA LYS A 196 17.62 -6.51 0.46
C LYS A 196 17.09 -6.64 1.88
N MET A 197 16.33 -5.65 2.36
CA MET A 197 15.67 -5.75 3.66
C MET A 197 14.66 -6.90 3.71
N ALA A 198 13.86 -7.08 2.65
CA ALA A 198 12.91 -8.18 2.54
C ALA A 198 13.62 -9.55 2.58
N GLU A 199 14.73 -9.69 1.86
CA GLU A 199 15.56 -10.90 1.93
C GLU A 199 16.15 -11.14 3.32
N LYS A 200 16.68 -10.09 3.97
CA LYS A 200 17.22 -10.19 5.33
C LYS A 200 16.15 -10.63 6.33
N LEU A 201 14.92 -10.11 6.23
CA LEU A 201 13.79 -10.56 7.04
C LEU A 201 13.47 -12.04 6.78
N GLN A 202 13.36 -12.45 5.52
CA GLN A 202 13.04 -13.83 5.15
C GLN A 202 14.11 -14.83 5.62
N LYS A 203 15.39 -14.45 5.51
CA LYS A 203 16.55 -15.22 5.95
C LYS A 203 16.81 -15.11 7.46
N LYS A 204 15.97 -14.39 8.21
CA LYS A 204 16.08 -14.17 9.68
C LYS A 204 17.44 -13.59 10.09
N LEU A 205 17.95 -12.64 9.31
CA LEU A 205 19.28 -12.04 9.54
C LEU A 205 19.27 -10.87 10.52
N TYR A 206 18.10 -10.38 10.90
CA TYR A 206 17.95 -9.41 11.97
C TYR A 206 17.71 -10.12 13.30
N LYS A 207 18.35 -9.63 14.37
CA LYS A 207 18.18 -10.11 15.74
C LYS A 207 17.22 -9.22 16.53
N THR A 208 17.31 -7.91 16.34
CA THR A 208 16.51 -6.91 17.06
C THR A 208 15.72 -6.01 16.11
N LEU A 209 14.70 -5.33 16.63
CA LEU A 209 13.99 -4.30 15.87
C LEU A 209 14.93 -3.16 15.45
N GLY A 210 15.85 -2.75 16.33
CA GLY A 210 16.82 -1.69 16.05
C GLY A 210 17.70 -2.00 14.84
N GLU A 211 18.14 -3.24 14.65
CA GLU A 211 18.90 -3.64 13.46
C GLU A 211 18.07 -3.53 12.17
N PHE A 212 16.77 -3.82 12.24
CA PHE A 212 15.85 -3.68 11.11
C PHE A 212 15.60 -2.19 10.76
N LEU A 213 15.35 -1.35 11.77
CA LEU A 213 15.14 0.08 11.56
C LEU A 213 16.41 0.81 11.10
N ALA A 214 17.58 0.39 11.56
CA ALA A 214 18.86 0.93 11.10
C ALA A 214 19.09 0.75 9.59
N ASP A 215 18.57 -0.33 8.99
CA ASP A 215 18.67 -0.53 7.54
C ASP A 215 17.77 0.44 6.74
N PHE A 216 16.61 0.84 7.27
CA PHE A 216 15.84 1.95 6.67
C PHE A 216 16.61 3.26 6.74
N GLU A 217 17.17 3.60 7.90
CA GLU A 217 17.99 4.79 8.08
C GLU A 217 19.19 4.80 7.13
N LEU A 218 19.80 3.63 6.90
CA LEU A 218 20.90 3.47 5.96
C LEU A 218 20.47 3.75 4.51
N ILE A 219 19.26 3.33 4.09
CA ILE A 219 18.73 3.64 2.74
C ILE A 219 18.67 5.16 2.54
N PHE A 220 18.07 5.90 3.48
CA PHE A 220 17.90 7.35 3.35
C PHE A 220 19.23 8.12 3.50
N THR A 221 20.13 7.63 4.35
CA THR A 221 21.48 8.18 4.49
C THR A 221 22.31 7.98 3.22
N ASN A 222 22.23 6.79 2.61
CA ASN A 222 22.88 6.51 1.34
C ASN A 222 22.33 7.39 0.22
N CYS A 223 21.01 7.58 0.17
CA CYS A 223 20.36 8.47 -0.79
C CYS A 223 20.92 9.90 -0.68
N THR A 224 20.97 10.46 0.53
CA THR A 224 21.53 11.80 0.78
C THR A 224 23.02 11.89 0.42
N THR A 225 23.78 10.83 0.69
CA THR A 225 25.23 10.79 0.42
C THR A 225 25.55 10.69 -1.07
N TYR A 226 24.78 9.93 -1.84
CA TYR A 226 24.96 9.80 -3.29
C TYR A 226 24.43 11.04 -4.03
N ASN A 227 23.29 11.57 -3.59
CA ASN A 227 22.57 12.64 -4.30
C ASN A 227 22.92 14.06 -3.83
N LYS A 228 24.13 14.32 -3.31
CA LYS A 228 24.51 15.62 -2.69
C LYS A 228 24.07 16.88 -3.43
N ASN A 229 24.05 16.85 -4.77
CA ASN A 229 23.68 17.98 -5.62
C ASN A 229 22.29 17.84 -6.28
N ASN A 230 21.44 16.93 -5.81
CA ASN A 230 20.11 16.67 -6.33
C ASN A 230 19.06 16.80 -5.21
N ALA A 231 18.48 18.00 -5.13
CA ALA A 231 17.49 18.35 -4.11
C ALA A 231 16.18 17.56 -4.23
N GLU A 232 15.83 17.09 -5.44
CA GLU A 232 14.60 16.33 -5.67
C GLU A 232 14.68 14.96 -4.99
N PHE A 233 15.76 14.20 -5.19
CA PHE A 233 15.94 12.91 -4.50
C PHE A 233 16.06 13.05 -2.98
N HIS A 234 16.64 14.16 -2.49
CA HIS A 234 16.63 14.46 -1.06
C HIS A 234 15.22 14.67 -0.53
N ALA A 235 14.37 15.39 -1.27
CA ALA A 235 12.98 15.61 -0.87
C ALA A 235 12.20 14.29 -0.81
N VAL A 236 12.35 13.41 -1.81
CA VAL A 236 11.71 12.09 -1.82
C VAL A 236 12.17 11.22 -0.65
N GLY A 237 13.48 11.11 -0.44
CA GLY A 237 14.03 10.32 0.68
C GLY A 237 13.59 10.85 2.05
N LYS A 238 13.58 12.18 2.22
CA LYS A 238 13.10 12.82 3.44
C LYS A 238 11.60 12.57 3.67
N HIS A 239 10.79 12.65 2.62
CA HIS A 239 9.36 12.41 2.71
C HIS A 239 9.05 10.97 3.15
N LEU A 240 9.66 9.96 2.52
CA LEU A 240 9.47 8.56 2.91
C LEU A 240 9.96 8.29 4.33
N LYS A 241 11.08 8.91 4.75
CA LYS A 241 11.56 8.81 6.13
C LYS A 241 10.53 9.36 7.12
N GLN A 242 9.95 10.54 6.84
CA GLN A 242 8.92 11.13 7.70
C GLN A 242 7.68 10.26 7.81
N LEU A 243 7.21 9.67 6.71
CA LEU A 243 6.10 8.73 6.71
C LEU A 243 6.43 7.49 7.55
N LEU A 244 7.63 6.92 7.40
CA LEU A 244 8.07 5.79 8.19
C LEU A 244 8.15 6.13 9.69
N ASP A 245 8.74 7.26 10.05
CA ASP A 245 8.87 7.70 11.45
C ASP A 245 7.49 7.84 12.12
N GLN A 246 6.52 8.41 11.41
CA GLN A 246 5.13 8.52 11.87
C GLN A 246 4.47 7.15 12.02
N GLU A 247 4.64 6.26 11.04
CA GLU A 247 4.03 4.94 11.08
C GLU A 247 4.66 4.04 12.16
N ILE A 248 5.97 4.15 12.43
CA ILE A 248 6.65 3.47 13.54
C ILE A 248 6.01 3.88 14.87
N ARG A 249 5.81 5.19 15.09
CA ARG A 249 5.19 5.68 16.33
C ARG A 249 3.80 5.11 16.54
N LYS A 250 2.99 5.12 15.48
CA LYS A 250 1.64 4.53 15.50
C LYS A 250 1.65 3.02 15.72
N VAL A 251 2.55 2.29 15.05
CA VAL A 251 2.64 0.82 15.13
C VAL A 251 3.02 0.36 16.54
N PHE A 252 3.95 1.06 17.19
CA PHE A 252 4.49 0.67 18.49
C PHE A 252 3.94 1.48 19.68
N ASN A 253 2.90 2.29 19.44
CA ASN A 253 2.27 3.16 20.43
C ASN A 253 3.30 4.06 21.15
N ILE A 254 4.09 4.80 20.38
CA ILE A 254 5.12 5.71 20.90
C ILE A 254 4.53 7.13 20.91
N PRO A 255 4.50 7.82 22.06
CA PRO A 255 3.98 9.19 22.15
C PRO A 255 4.82 10.18 21.34
N ASP A 256 4.26 11.36 21.06
CA ASP A 256 4.90 12.43 20.29
C ASP A 256 6.17 12.99 20.96
#